data_AF-A0A1V5XAV0-F1
#
_entry.id   AF-A0A1V5XAV0-F1
#
_cell.length_a   1.000
_cell.length_b   1.000
_cell.length_c   1.000
_cell.angle_alpha   90.00
_cell.angle_beta   90.00
_cell.angle_gamma   90.00
#
_symmetry.space_group_name_H-M   'P 1'
#
loop_
_entity.id
_entity.type
_entity.pdbx_description
1 polymer ?
#
loop_
_entity_poly.entity_id
_entity_poly.type
_entity_poly.pdbx_seq_one_letter_code
_entity_poly.pdbx_strand_id
1 'polypeptide(L)'
;MKLTEWLKTILVSVVEKPEDADLFLSASDLKAVEVPDDIQKAFNERYLTRDRAMSDEKIIRELDKKAKGQILDMVDARVKKIVPLLSEEDQKLLALESSSLNKLEILANAIPNLSKNDDVKKASEVFRKKEADLHEKISLLEDQIKKKDANFDKQIKDVKLDYVLRTKVAGFDLAPEFSDEEHRNFLADSTIHFLKSNYKVEFDDKDERVLHLRKEVDGAITDVYEGNNIKVTLDDVLKKRYEKFLKKSSGSGSEQGKPNPEPRKRQELPTDKPLTLRERMAAAQSAKA
;
A
#
# COMPACT_ATOMS: atom_id res chain seq x y z
N MET A 1 -15.19 -14.82 -60.55
CA MET A 1 -14.90 -13.75 -59.54
C MET A 1 -13.73 -12.91 -60.04
N LYS A 2 -13.66 -11.60 -59.76
CA LYS A 2 -12.51 -10.79 -60.21
C LYS A 2 -11.23 -11.16 -59.44
N LEU A 3 -10.08 -11.13 -60.09
CA LEU A 3 -8.78 -11.44 -59.47
C LEU A 3 -8.48 -10.52 -58.29
N THR A 4 -8.90 -9.25 -58.36
CA THR A 4 -8.75 -8.31 -57.24
C THR A 4 -9.61 -8.69 -56.02
N GLU A 5 -10.85 -9.16 -56.24
CA GLU A 5 -11.72 -9.64 -55.17
C GLU A 5 -11.18 -10.95 -54.56
N TRP A 6 -10.61 -11.83 -55.39
CA TRP A 6 -9.99 -13.07 -54.93
C TRP A 6 -8.70 -12.84 -54.15
N LEU A 7 -7.85 -11.92 -54.62
CA LEU A 7 -6.65 -11.54 -53.89
C LEU A 7 -6.99 -10.82 -52.57
N LYS A 8 -8.11 -10.09 -52.48
CA LYS A 8 -8.55 -9.46 -51.24
C LYS A 8 -8.83 -10.49 -50.14
N THR A 9 -9.47 -11.62 -50.46
CA THR A 9 -9.75 -12.67 -49.45
C THR A 9 -8.45 -13.30 -48.89
N ILE A 10 -7.36 -13.25 -49.66
CA ILE A 10 -6.04 -13.73 -49.27
C ILE A 10 -5.28 -12.64 -48.51
N LEU A 11 -5.16 -11.42 -49.07
CA LEU A 11 -4.38 -10.30 -48.52
C LEU A 11 -4.90 -9.84 -47.16
N VAL A 12 -6.22 -9.83 -46.94
CA VAL A 12 -6.80 -9.43 -45.63
C VAL A 12 -6.38 -10.38 -44.50
N SER A 13 -5.97 -11.60 -44.81
CA SER A 13 -5.43 -12.53 -43.81
C SER A 13 -3.94 -12.35 -43.50
N VAL A 14 -3.21 -11.59 -44.34
CA VAL A 14 -1.75 -11.40 -44.25
C VAL A 14 -1.39 -9.98 -43.80
N VAL A 15 -2.24 -8.99 -44.10
CA VAL A 15 -1.99 -7.57 -43.81
C VAL A 15 -2.67 -7.17 -42.50
N GLU A 16 -1.92 -6.51 -41.62
CA GLU A 16 -2.35 -6.16 -40.26
C GLU A 16 -3.49 -5.13 -40.23
N LYS A 17 -3.57 -4.28 -41.27
CA LYS A 17 -4.65 -3.30 -41.47
C LYS A 17 -5.38 -3.55 -42.79
N PRO A 18 -6.72 -3.69 -42.78
CA PRO A 18 -7.51 -3.94 -43.99
C PRO A 18 -7.37 -2.86 -45.08
N GLU A 19 -7.10 -1.62 -44.66
CA GLU A 19 -6.97 -0.44 -45.53
C GLU A 19 -5.75 -0.53 -46.47
N ASP A 20 -4.67 -1.16 -46.01
CA ASP A 20 -3.44 -1.33 -46.79
C ASP A 20 -3.62 -2.37 -47.91
N ALA A 21 -4.48 -3.38 -47.68
CA ALA A 21 -4.86 -4.36 -48.70
C ALA A 21 -5.66 -3.69 -49.84
N ASP A 22 -6.55 -2.75 -49.51
CA ASP A 22 -7.31 -1.99 -50.49
C ASP A 22 -6.41 -1.04 -51.30
N LEU A 23 -5.41 -0.42 -50.66
CA LEU A 23 -4.43 0.41 -51.35
C LEU A 23 -3.59 -0.41 -52.35
N PHE A 24 -3.08 -1.58 -51.93
CA PHE A 24 -2.30 -2.49 -52.77
C PHE A 24 -3.09 -3.00 -53.98
N LEU A 25 -4.36 -3.36 -53.78
CA LEU A 25 -5.24 -3.82 -54.86
C LEU A 25 -5.68 -2.69 -55.79
N SER A 26 -5.78 -1.46 -55.28
CA SER A 26 -6.16 -0.29 -56.07
C SER A 26 -5.08 0.17 -57.05
N ALA A 27 -3.79 0.00 -56.68
CA ALA A 27 -2.60 0.34 -57.46
C ALA A 27 -2.24 -0.70 -58.53
N SER A 28 -2.95 -1.83 -58.56
CA SER A 28 -2.72 -2.94 -59.47
C SER A 28 -3.61 -2.85 -60.72
N ASP A 29 -3.01 -3.01 -61.91
CA ASP A 29 -3.71 -3.07 -63.20
C ASP A 29 -4.51 -4.37 -63.41
N LEU A 30 -4.58 -5.25 -62.40
CA LEU A 30 -5.22 -6.57 -62.46
C LEU A 30 -6.76 -6.54 -62.35
N LYS A 31 -7.39 -5.36 -62.40
CA LYS A 31 -8.83 -5.14 -62.16
C LYS A 31 -9.77 -5.86 -63.17
N ALA A 32 -9.26 -6.22 -64.34
CA ALA A 32 -10.05 -6.82 -65.42
C ALA A 32 -9.84 -8.34 -65.59
N VAL A 33 -8.94 -8.96 -64.79
CA VAL A 33 -8.66 -10.39 -64.92
C VAL A 33 -9.68 -11.18 -64.11
N GLU A 34 -10.39 -12.10 -64.76
CA GLU A 34 -11.26 -13.05 -64.09
C GLU A 34 -10.46 -14.28 -63.63
N VAL A 35 -10.76 -14.76 -62.43
CA VAL A 35 -10.19 -16.00 -61.92
C VAL A 35 -11.04 -17.16 -62.43
N PRO A 36 -10.46 -18.16 -63.12
CA PRO A 36 -11.17 -19.37 -63.50
C PRO A 36 -11.76 -20.08 -62.28
N ASP A 37 -13.01 -20.53 -62.41
CA ASP A 37 -13.76 -21.17 -61.31
C ASP A 37 -13.06 -22.40 -60.74
N ASP A 38 -12.30 -23.14 -61.56
CA ASP A 38 -11.54 -24.31 -61.13
C ASP A 38 -10.46 -23.96 -60.10
N ILE A 39 -9.80 -22.80 -60.27
CA ILE A 39 -8.79 -22.30 -59.32
C ILE A 39 -9.45 -21.86 -58.03
N GLN A 40 -10.59 -21.17 -58.13
CA GLN A 40 -11.37 -20.73 -56.98
C GLN A 40 -11.86 -21.92 -56.16
N LYS A 41 -12.35 -22.97 -56.82
CA LYS A 41 -12.81 -24.21 -56.19
C LYS A 41 -11.65 -24.95 -55.53
N ALA A 42 -10.54 -25.15 -56.23
CA ALA A 42 -9.35 -25.80 -55.67
C ALA A 42 -8.77 -25.04 -54.47
N PHE A 43 -8.80 -23.71 -54.50
CA PHE A 43 -8.35 -22.87 -53.39
C PHE A 43 -9.27 -23.00 -52.18
N ASN A 44 -10.59 -22.88 -52.38
CA ASN A 44 -11.58 -23.01 -51.31
C ASN A 44 -11.61 -24.41 -50.69
N GLU A 45 -11.31 -25.46 -51.46
CA GLU A 45 -11.21 -26.83 -50.96
C GLU A 45 -9.95 -27.04 -50.12
N ARG A 46 -8.79 -26.48 -50.54
CA ARG A 46 -7.49 -26.74 -49.91
C ARG A 46 -7.12 -25.78 -48.77
N TYR A 47 -7.59 -24.53 -48.79
CA TYR A 47 -7.19 -23.50 -47.83
C TYR A 47 -8.34 -23.09 -46.91
N LEU A 48 -8.05 -22.96 -45.61
CA LEU A 48 -8.99 -22.49 -44.62
C LEU A 48 -9.03 -20.96 -44.60
N THR A 49 -10.03 -20.37 -45.24
CA THR A 49 -10.27 -18.92 -45.19
C THR A 49 -11.02 -18.54 -43.91
N ARG A 50 -10.91 -17.27 -43.48
CA ARG A 50 -11.59 -16.75 -42.28
C ARG A 50 -13.12 -16.93 -42.36
N ASP A 51 -13.70 -16.64 -43.52
CA ASP A 51 -15.15 -16.81 -43.72
C ASP A 51 -15.56 -18.27 -43.57
N ARG A 52 -14.77 -19.20 -44.14
CA ARG A 52 -15.03 -20.64 -44.04
C ARG A 52 -14.85 -21.16 -42.62
N ALA A 53 -13.87 -20.66 -41.86
CA ALA A 53 -13.71 -21.02 -40.45
C ALA A 53 -14.93 -20.62 -39.58
N MET A 54 -15.64 -19.54 -39.98
CA MET A 54 -16.80 -19.02 -39.25
C MET A 54 -18.14 -19.60 -39.71
N SER A 55 -18.21 -20.18 -40.92
CA SER A 55 -19.47 -20.63 -41.52
C SER A 55 -19.54 -22.12 -41.86
N ASP A 56 -18.41 -22.84 -41.92
CA ASP A 56 -18.39 -24.27 -42.26
C ASP A 56 -18.84 -25.11 -41.06
N GLU A 57 -20.04 -25.70 -41.15
CA GLU A 57 -20.62 -26.52 -40.09
C GLU A 57 -19.72 -27.65 -39.62
N LYS A 58 -18.87 -28.23 -40.48
CA LYS A 58 -17.97 -29.32 -40.08
C LYS A 58 -16.91 -28.81 -39.11
N ILE A 59 -16.36 -27.63 -39.37
CA ILE A 59 -15.32 -27.00 -38.56
C ILE A 59 -15.88 -26.57 -37.20
N ILE A 60 -17.06 -25.95 -37.21
CA ILE A 60 -17.77 -25.54 -35.99
C ILE A 60 -18.07 -26.77 -35.11
N ARG A 61 -18.62 -27.84 -35.71
CA ARG A 61 -18.91 -29.09 -34.97
C ARG A 61 -17.67 -29.75 -34.38
N GLU A 62 -16.54 -29.72 -35.09
CA GLU A 62 -15.27 -30.26 -34.57
C GLU A 62 -14.72 -29.43 -33.40
N LEU A 63 -14.78 -28.10 -33.49
CA LEU A 63 -14.38 -27.19 -32.42
C LEU A 63 -15.26 -27.36 -31.17
N ASP A 64 -16.58 -27.42 -31.35
CA ASP A 64 -17.53 -27.66 -30.26
C ASP A 64 -17.29 -29.03 -29.60
N LYS A 65 -16.98 -30.06 -30.38
CA LYS A 65 -16.68 -31.40 -29.85
C LYS A 65 -15.38 -31.40 -29.03
N LYS A 66 -14.33 -30.71 -29.51
CA LYS A 66 -13.06 -30.57 -28.77
C LYS A 66 -13.22 -29.75 -27.48
N ALA A 67 -13.94 -28.63 -27.54
CA ALA A 67 -14.20 -27.79 -26.38
C ALA A 67 -15.03 -28.53 -25.31
N LYS A 68 -16.08 -29.25 -25.73
CA LYS A 68 -16.89 -30.09 -24.82
C LYS A 68 -16.05 -31.21 -24.20
N GLY A 69 -15.19 -31.87 -24.97
CA GLY A 69 -14.26 -32.88 -24.45
C GLY A 69 -13.36 -32.33 -23.34
N GLN A 70 -12.72 -31.18 -23.56
CA GLN A 70 -11.85 -30.53 -22.56
C GLN A 70 -12.60 -30.14 -21.28
N ILE A 71 -13.84 -29.64 -21.40
CA ILE A 71 -14.66 -29.28 -20.24
C ILE A 71 -15.02 -30.53 -19.42
N LEU A 72 -15.42 -31.62 -20.08
CA LEU A 72 -15.78 -32.88 -19.42
C LEU A 72 -14.57 -33.56 -18.77
N ASP A 73 -13.38 -33.48 -19.39
CA ASP A 73 -12.13 -33.96 -18.81
C ASP A 73 -11.75 -33.19 -17.53
N MET A 74 -11.92 -31.86 -17.54
CA MET A 74 -11.70 -31.03 -16.36
C MET A 74 -12.68 -31.35 -15.23
N VAL A 75 -13.94 -31.64 -15.58
CA VAL A 75 -14.96 -32.09 -14.62
C VAL A 75 -14.52 -33.40 -13.99
N ASP A 76 -14.15 -34.41 -14.78
CA ASP A 76 -13.71 -35.71 -14.27
C ASP A 76 -12.46 -35.61 -13.38
N ALA A 77 -11.51 -34.72 -13.71
CA ALA A 77 -10.35 -34.46 -12.87
C ALA A 77 -10.71 -33.84 -11.51
N ARG A 78 -11.75 -32.98 -11.47
CA ARG A 78 -12.26 -32.42 -10.21
C ARG A 78 -13.05 -33.45 -9.40
N VAL A 79 -13.87 -34.27 -10.05
CA VAL A 79 -14.62 -35.37 -9.41
C VAL A 79 -13.67 -36.29 -8.65
N LYS A 80 -12.54 -36.69 -9.26
CA LYS A 80 -11.52 -37.55 -8.63
C LYS A 80 -10.96 -37.02 -7.31
N LYS A 81 -10.94 -35.70 -7.08
CA LYS A 81 -10.46 -35.11 -5.82
C LYS A 81 -11.47 -35.20 -4.68
N ILE A 82 -12.77 -35.26 -5.03
CA ILE A 82 -13.87 -35.28 -4.07
C ILE A 82 -14.26 -36.72 -3.72
N VAL A 83 -14.11 -37.66 -4.66
CA VAL A 83 -14.45 -39.09 -4.48
C VAL A 83 -13.95 -39.69 -3.16
N PRO A 84 -12.68 -39.47 -2.71
CA PRO A 84 -12.19 -40.06 -1.46
C PRO A 84 -12.90 -39.56 -0.18
N LEU A 85 -13.67 -38.47 -0.28
CA LEU A 85 -14.41 -37.88 0.84
C LEU A 85 -15.85 -38.42 0.94
N LEU A 86 -16.32 -39.16 -0.09
CA LEU A 86 -17.67 -39.73 -0.15
C LEU A 86 -17.76 -41.08 0.56
N SER A 87 -18.98 -41.58 0.75
CA SER A 87 -19.22 -42.92 1.28
C SER A 87 -18.67 -44.01 0.33
N GLU A 88 -18.33 -45.20 0.85
CA GLU A 88 -17.84 -46.30 0.01
C GLU A 88 -18.82 -46.73 -1.09
N GLU A 89 -20.13 -46.54 -0.85
CA GLU A 89 -21.19 -46.84 -1.81
C GLU A 89 -21.19 -45.84 -2.98
N ASP A 90 -21.11 -44.54 -2.68
CA ASP A 90 -21.02 -43.48 -3.70
C ASP A 90 -19.71 -43.54 -4.49
N GLN A 91 -18.62 -43.95 -3.85
CA GLN A 91 -17.32 -44.16 -4.52
C GLN A 91 -17.42 -45.27 -5.56
N LYS A 92 -18.09 -46.39 -5.25
CA LYS A 92 -18.29 -47.50 -6.19
C LYS A 92 -19.19 -47.10 -7.36
N LEU A 93 -20.26 -46.34 -7.09
CA LEU A 93 -21.14 -45.82 -8.14
C LEU A 93 -20.39 -44.88 -9.10
N LEU A 94 -19.56 -43.97 -8.58
CA LEU A 94 -18.74 -43.08 -9.40
C LEU A 94 -17.64 -43.80 -10.19
N ALA A 95 -17.14 -44.94 -9.70
CA ALA A 95 -16.13 -45.75 -10.40
C ALA A 95 -16.72 -46.53 -11.58
N LEU A 96 -18.01 -46.88 -11.52
CA LEU A 96 -18.73 -47.61 -12.57
C LEU A 96 -19.34 -46.69 -13.64
N GLU A 97 -19.57 -45.42 -13.31
CA GLU A 97 -20.14 -44.46 -14.25
C GLU A 97 -19.09 -43.90 -15.21
N SER A 98 -19.40 -43.92 -16.51
CA SER A 98 -18.51 -43.47 -17.59
C SER A 98 -18.85 -42.07 -18.09
N SER A 99 -20.11 -41.63 -17.93
CA SER A 99 -20.58 -40.29 -18.30
C SER A 99 -20.18 -39.25 -17.25
N SER A 100 -19.41 -38.24 -17.64
CA SER A 100 -18.99 -37.15 -16.74
C SER A 100 -20.18 -36.32 -16.24
N LEU A 101 -21.30 -36.27 -16.98
CA LEU A 101 -22.53 -35.60 -16.54
C LEU A 101 -23.24 -36.40 -15.44
N ASN A 102 -23.36 -37.71 -15.61
CA ASN A 102 -23.99 -38.57 -14.59
C ASN A 102 -23.15 -38.61 -13.30
N LYS A 103 -21.81 -38.54 -13.40
CA LYS A 103 -20.95 -38.40 -12.23
C LYS A 103 -21.22 -37.12 -11.45
N LEU A 104 -21.57 -36.02 -12.12
CA LEU A 104 -21.97 -34.78 -11.45
C LEU A 104 -23.30 -34.93 -10.71
N GLU A 105 -24.26 -35.68 -11.27
CA GLU A 105 -25.52 -35.98 -10.60
C GLU A 105 -25.33 -36.86 -9.36
N ILE A 106 -24.49 -37.90 -9.46
CA ILE A 106 -24.12 -38.74 -8.31
C ILE A 106 -23.45 -37.89 -7.22
N LEU A 107 -22.53 -37.00 -7.59
CA LEU A 107 -21.92 -36.05 -6.65
C LEU A 107 -22.94 -35.12 -6.00
N ALA A 108 -23.85 -34.54 -6.78
CA ALA A 108 -24.87 -33.63 -6.26
C ALA A 108 -25.76 -34.31 -5.20
N ASN A 109 -26.04 -35.61 -5.37
CA ASN A 109 -26.80 -36.40 -4.41
C ASN A 109 -25.99 -36.84 -3.19
N ALA A 110 -24.67 -36.99 -3.33
CA ALA A 110 -23.78 -37.38 -2.24
C ALA A 110 -23.36 -36.21 -1.33
N ILE A 111 -23.30 -34.96 -1.85
CA ILE A 111 -22.94 -33.74 -1.10
C ILE A 111 -23.79 -33.51 0.16
N PRO A 112 -25.12 -33.64 0.14
CA PRO A 112 -25.94 -33.51 1.36
C PRO A 112 -25.56 -34.51 2.46
N ASN A 113 -25.09 -35.70 2.09
CA ASN A 113 -24.75 -36.79 3.02
C ASN A 113 -23.31 -36.72 3.55
N LEU A 114 -22.41 -35.96 2.92
CA LEU A 114 -21.04 -35.68 3.42
C LEU A 114 -21.04 -35.06 4.83
N SER A 115 -22.04 -34.25 5.17
CA SER A 115 -22.19 -33.61 6.49
C SER A 115 -22.47 -34.61 7.63
N LYS A 116 -22.90 -35.83 7.29
CA LYS A 116 -23.22 -36.90 8.24
C LYS A 116 -22.03 -37.82 8.50
N ASN A 117 -20.95 -37.69 7.73
CA ASN A 117 -19.75 -38.50 7.88
C ASN A 117 -18.87 -37.97 9.03
N ASP A 118 -18.55 -38.81 10.02
CA ASP A 118 -17.90 -38.38 11.27
C ASP A 118 -16.49 -37.81 11.07
N ASP A 119 -15.79 -38.24 10.02
CA ASP A 119 -14.46 -37.72 9.69
C ASP A 119 -14.50 -36.28 9.16
N VAL A 120 -15.58 -35.90 8.46
CA VAL A 120 -15.79 -34.53 7.96
C VAL A 120 -16.15 -33.58 9.12
N LYS A 121 -16.89 -34.07 10.12
CA LYS A 121 -17.17 -33.32 11.35
C LYS A 121 -15.90 -33.06 12.16
N LYS A 122 -15.06 -34.09 12.35
CA LYS A 122 -13.77 -33.95 13.04
C LYS A 122 -12.85 -32.97 12.31
N ALA A 123 -12.77 -33.05 10.99
CA ALA A 123 -11.99 -32.09 10.20
C ALA A 123 -12.52 -30.66 10.37
N SER A 124 -13.85 -30.46 10.32
CA SER A 124 -14.48 -29.15 10.52
C SER A 124 -14.18 -28.55 11.90
N GLU A 125 -14.20 -29.36 12.96
CA GLU A 125 -13.84 -28.91 14.32
C GLU A 125 -12.36 -28.53 14.43
N VAL A 126 -11.46 -29.28 13.79
CA VAL A 126 -10.03 -28.94 13.74
C VAL A 126 -9.81 -27.62 12.99
N PHE A 127 -10.52 -27.40 11.88
CA PHE A 127 -10.45 -26.14 11.14
C PHE A 127 -11.00 -24.97 11.96
N ARG A 128 -12.13 -25.13 12.66
CA ARG A 128 -12.69 -24.12 13.55
C ARG A 128 -11.75 -23.76 14.71
N LYS A 129 -11.08 -24.75 15.31
CA LYS A 129 -10.06 -24.50 16.34
C LYS A 129 -8.87 -23.71 15.79
N LYS A 130 -8.37 -24.08 14.60
CA LYS A 130 -7.29 -23.33 13.94
C LYS A 130 -7.70 -21.89 13.59
N GLU A 131 -8.95 -21.69 13.17
CA GLU A 131 -9.50 -20.36 12.87
C GLU A 131 -9.59 -19.50 14.14
N ALA A 132 -10.06 -20.07 15.25
CA ALA A 132 -10.08 -19.40 16.55
C ALA A 132 -8.66 -19.03 17.03
N ASP A 133 -7.70 -19.96 16.94
CA ASP A 133 -6.30 -19.71 17.30
C ASP A 133 -5.67 -18.59 16.44
N LEU A 134 -6.03 -18.52 15.16
CA LEU A 134 -5.55 -17.46 14.26
C LEU A 134 -6.17 -16.11 14.60
N HIS A 135 -7.47 -16.06 14.92
CA HIS A 135 -8.13 -14.84 15.37
C HIS A 135 -7.53 -14.31 16.68
N GLU A 136 -7.23 -15.18 17.64
CA GLU A 136 -6.57 -14.77 18.89
C GLU A 136 -5.18 -14.20 18.62
N LYS A 137 -4.39 -14.84 17.74
CA LYS A 137 -3.07 -14.33 17.33
C LYS A 137 -3.15 -12.98 16.63
N ILE A 138 -4.14 -12.78 15.75
CA ILE A 138 -4.37 -11.50 15.08
C ILE A 138 -4.68 -10.42 16.13
N SER A 139 -5.60 -10.68 17.06
CA SER A 139 -5.95 -9.73 18.12
C SER A 139 -4.74 -9.35 18.98
N LEU A 140 -3.91 -10.33 19.37
CA LEU A 140 -2.68 -10.07 20.14
C LEU A 140 -1.67 -9.23 19.37
N LEU A 141 -1.51 -9.47 18.06
CA LEU A 141 -0.62 -8.69 17.21
C LEU A 141 -1.12 -7.25 17.02
N GLU A 142 -2.43 -7.06 16.83
CA GLU A 142 -3.03 -5.72 16.73
C GLU A 142 -2.80 -4.91 18.01
N ASP A 143 -2.96 -5.53 19.18
CA ASP A 143 -2.69 -4.86 20.45
C ASP A 143 -1.20 -4.52 20.65
N GLN A 144 -0.30 -5.39 20.20
CA GLN A 144 1.14 -5.11 20.22
C GLN A 144 1.51 -3.97 19.28
N ILE A 145 0.91 -3.91 18.08
CA ILE A 145 1.12 -2.82 17.12
C ILE A 145 0.62 -1.50 17.71
N LYS A 146 -0.61 -1.46 18.23
CA LYS A 146 -1.16 -0.25 18.89
C LYS A 146 -0.27 0.27 20.02
N LYS A 147 0.26 -0.63 20.86
CA LYS A 147 1.20 -0.26 21.93
C LYS A 147 2.52 0.29 21.38
N LYS A 148 3.04 -0.30 20.29
CA LYS A 148 4.27 0.19 19.64
C LYS A 148 4.06 1.54 18.97
N ASP A 149 2.94 1.74 18.28
CA ASP A 149 2.62 3.01 17.62
C ASP A 149 2.47 4.13 18.66
N ALA A 150 1.75 3.90 19.76
CA ALA A 150 1.65 4.87 20.85
C ALA A 150 3.02 5.21 21.47
N ASN A 151 3.93 4.25 21.58
CA ASN A 151 5.30 4.49 22.04
C ASN A 151 6.12 5.28 21.04
N PHE A 152 6.00 4.99 19.73
CA PHE A 152 6.69 5.76 18.69
C PHE A 152 6.19 7.20 18.62
N ASP A 153 4.88 7.42 18.71
CA ASP A 153 4.30 8.77 18.74
C ASP A 153 4.80 9.56 19.95
N LYS A 154 4.92 8.91 21.12
CA LYS A 154 5.51 9.53 22.30
C LYS A 154 6.99 9.90 22.08
N GLN A 155 7.79 9.00 21.52
CA GLN A 155 9.19 9.25 21.21
C GLN A 155 9.37 10.39 20.19
N ILE A 156 8.53 10.43 19.15
CA ILE A 156 8.55 11.50 18.15
C ILE A 156 8.23 12.84 18.80
N LYS A 157 7.20 12.90 19.67
CA LYS A 157 6.85 14.10 20.43
C LYS A 157 7.99 14.55 21.33
N ASP A 158 8.64 13.61 22.03
CA ASP A 158 9.79 13.92 22.90
C ASP A 158 10.98 14.51 22.11
N VAL A 159 11.29 13.92 20.94
CA VAL A 159 12.36 14.41 20.05
C VAL A 159 12.04 15.79 19.48
N LYS A 160 10.79 16.00 19.02
CA LYS A 160 10.33 17.31 18.55
C LYS A 160 10.42 18.36 19.65
N LEU A 161 9.98 18.02 20.85
CA LEU A 161 10.03 18.90 22.02
C LEU A 161 11.47 19.31 22.32
N ASP A 162 12.39 18.35 22.37
CA ASP A 162 13.81 18.62 22.60
C ASP A 162 14.42 19.49 21.51
N TYR A 163 14.07 19.24 20.25
CA TYR A 163 14.53 20.07 19.13
C TYR A 163 14.06 21.52 19.30
N VAL A 164 12.77 21.76 19.54
CA VAL A 164 12.21 23.12 19.71
C VAL A 164 12.80 23.82 20.93
N LEU A 165 12.97 23.11 22.05
CA LEU A 165 13.62 23.65 23.24
C LEU A 165 15.08 24.03 22.96
N ARG A 166 15.85 23.18 22.27
CA ARG A 166 17.22 23.48 21.84
C ARG A 166 17.27 24.73 20.96
N THR A 167 16.36 24.86 20.00
CA THR A 167 16.29 26.04 19.11
C THR A 167 15.98 27.31 19.89
N LYS A 168 15.02 27.28 20.83
CA LYS A 168 14.70 28.43 21.68
C LYS A 168 15.88 28.84 22.55
N VAL A 169 16.58 27.87 23.12
CA VAL A 169 17.79 28.10 23.92
C VAL A 169 18.95 28.64 23.07
N ALA A 170 19.16 28.11 21.86
CA ALA A 170 20.18 28.61 20.95
C ALA A 170 19.90 30.04 20.44
N GLY A 171 18.68 30.55 20.65
CA GLY A 171 18.28 31.91 20.32
C GLY A 171 18.88 33.00 21.22
N PHE A 172 19.51 32.65 22.34
CA PHE A 172 20.12 33.62 23.26
C PHE A 172 21.53 34.04 22.83
N ASP A 173 21.79 35.36 22.83
CA ASP A 173 23.10 35.92 22.57
C ASP A 173 23.98 35.84 23.84
N LEU A 174 24.79 34.78 23.92
CA LEU A 174 25.68 34.52 25.05
C LEU A 174 26.92 35.42 25.04
N ALA A 175 27.50 35.63 26.22
CA ALA A 175 28.79 36.28 26.37
C ALA A 175 29.90 35.46 25.67
N PRO A 176 31.00 36.11 25.22
CA PRO A 176 32.06 35.44 24.45
C PRO A 176 32.63 34.20 25.14
N GLU A 177 32.75 34.24 26.47
CA GLU A 177 33.26 33.16 27.33
C GLU A 177 32.41 31.89 27.31
N PHE A 178 31.14 31.98 26.89
CA PHE A 178 30.19 30.85 26.79
C PHE A 178 29.70 30.64 25.35
N SER A 179 30.36 31.28 24.38
CA SER A 179 29.88 31.34 23.00
C SER A 179 30.36 30.19 22.12
N ASP A 180 31.28 29.37 22.62
CA ASP A 180 31.76 28.16 21.98
C ASP A 180 30.72 27.02 22.03
N GLU A 181 30.90 26.05 21.15
CA GLU A 181 29.92 24.99 20.91
C GLU A 181 29.72 24.09 22.14
N GLU A 182 30.79 23.77 22.87
CA GLU A 182 30.71 22.91 24.06
C GLU A 182 29.90 23.56 25.18
N HIS A 183 30.18 24.82 25.54
CA HIS A 183 29.42 25.51 26.59
C HIS A 183 27.98 25.79 26.15
N ARG A 184 27.73 26.10 24.88
CA ARG A 184 26.36 26.26 24.34
C ARG A 184 25.55 24.98 24.48
N ASN A 185 26.11 23.85 24.07
CA ASN A 185 25.44 22.55 24.14
C ASN A 185 25.22 22.14 25.60
N PHE A 186 26.21 22.34 26.48
CA PHE A 186 26.08 22.05 27.90
C PHE A 186 24.99 22.90 28.57
N LEU A 187 24.95 24.22 28.30
CA LEU A 187 23.91 25.11 28.83
C LEU A 187 22.52 24.70 28.32
N ALA A 188 22.42 24.30 27.06
CA ALA A 188 21.18 23.81 26.48
C ALA A 188 20.70 22.51 27.13
N ASP A 189 21.58 21.52 27.26
CA ASP A 189 21.27 20.23 27.89
C ASP A 189 20.86 20.41 29.35
N SER A 190 21.62 21.20 30.11
CA SER A 190 21.33 21.55 31.51
C SER A 190 19.98 22.26 31.66
N THR A 191 19.65 23.15 30.72
CA THR A 191 18.38 23.88 30.75
C THR A 191 17.20 23.00 30.39
N ILE A 192 17.33 22.17 29.35
CA ILE A 192 16.29 21.20 28.97
C ILE A 192 16.05 20.21 30.10
N HIS A 193 17.12 19.69 30.71
CA HIS A 193 17.02 18.81 31.87
C HIS A 193 16.28 19.49 33.03
N PHE A 194 16.62 20.73 33.36
CA PHE A 194 15.90 21.47 34.40
C PHE A 194 14.42 21.67 34.07
N LEU A 195 14.09 22.03 32.83
CA LEU A 195 12.70 22.24 32.43
C LEU A 195 11.89 20.95 32.57
N LYS A 196 12.42 19.82 32.06
CA LYS A 196 11.76 18.51 32.16
C LYS A 196 11.63 18.00 33.59
N SER A 197 12.58 18.32 34.47
CA SER A 197 12.55 17.90 35.88
C SER A 197 11.60 18.71 36.76
N ASN A 198 11.25 19.95 36.36
CA ASN A 198 10.45 20.87 37.18
C ASN A 198 9.07 21.19 36.59
N TYR A 199 8.86 20.92 35.30
CA TYR A 199 7.67 21.30 34.55
C TYR A 199 7.25 20.19 33.59
N LYS A 200 5.94 20.09 33.33
CA LYS A 200 5.40 19.42 32.15
C LYS A 200 5.42 20.42 31.01
N VAL A 201 6.28 20.18 30.03
CA VAL A 201 6.40 21.02 28.83
C VAL A 201 5.62 20.35 27.71
N GLU A 202 4.60 21.02 27.18
CA GLU A 202 3.71 20.48 26.16
C GLU A 202 3.57 21.46 25.00
N PHE A 203 3.36 20.93 23.79
CA PHE A 203 2.98 21.74 22.63
C PHE A 203 1.57 22.33 22.83
N ASP A 204 1.32 23.51 22.26
CA ASP A 204 -0.04 24.03 22.14
C ASP A 204 -0.87 23.16 21.19
N ASP A 205 -2.13 22.93 21.53
CA ASP A 205 -3.04 22.08 20.75
C ASP A 205 -3.32 22.64 19.34
N LYS A 206 -3.06 23.93 19.10
CA LYS A 206 -3.30 24.62 17.83
C LYS A 206 -2.03 24.99 17.06
N ASP A 207 -0.90 25.12 17.74
CA ASP A 207 0.39 25.44 17.12
C ASP A 207 1.55 24.67 17.78
N GLU A 208 2.05 23.64 17.09
CA GLU A 208 3.21 22.83 17.51
C GLU A 208 4.53 23.62 17.66
N ARG A 209 4.52 24.95 17.45
CA ARG A 209 5.68 25.82 17.70
C ARG A 209 5.62 26.51 19.05
N VAL A 210 4.45 26.56 19.67
CA VAL A 210 4.23 27.16 20.98
C VAL A 210 4.35 26.08 22.04
N LEU A 211 5.13 26.36 23.09
CA LEU A 211 5.33 25.46 24.22
C LEU A 211 4.73 26.06 25.48
N HIS A 212 3.88 25.29 26.16
CA HIS A 212 3.33 25.65 27.47
C HIS A 212 4.14 25.02 28.59
N LEU A 213 4.36 25.80 29.65
CA LEU A 213 4.85 25.30 30.93
C LEU A 213 3.66 25.02 31.83
N ARG A 214 3.52 23.75 32.22
CA ARG A 214 2.48 23.29 33.14
C ARG A 214 3.11 22.58 34.34
N LYS A 215 2.36 22.52 35.43
CA LYS A 215 2.70 21.72 36.61
C LYS A 215 1.52 20.86 37.00
N GLU A 216 1.82 19.73 37.61
CA GLU A 216 0.80 18.91 38.25
C GLU A 216 0.65 19.38 39.69
N VAL A 217 -0.53 19.91 40.02
CA VAL A 217 -0.90 20.36 41.36
C VAL A 217 -2.20 19.63 41.70
N ASP A 218 -2.19 18.87 42.80
CA ASP A 218 -3.36 18.11 43.29
C ASP A 218 -4.02 17.20 42.23
N GLY A 219 -3.20 16.60 41.35
CA GLY A 219 -3.65 15.69 40.27
C GLY A 219 -4.25 16.40 39.05
N ALA A 220 -4.30 17.73 39.05
CA ALA A 220 -4.67 18.53 37.89
C ALA A 220 -3.44 19.15 37.22
N ILE A 221 -3.41 19.16 35.89
CA ILE A 221 -2.37 19.84 35.13
C ILE A 221 -2.80 21.30 34.95
N THR A 222 -2.07 22.22 35.58
CA THR A 222 -2.36 23.66 35.53
C THR A 222 -1.21 24.45 34.96
N ASP A 223 -1.51 25.61 34.36
CA ASP A 223 -0.49 26.58 33.97
C ASP A 223 0.31 27.08 35.18
N VAL A 224 1.55 27.47 34.95
CA VAL A 224 2.43 28.00 36.01
C VAL A 224 2.19 29.49 36.19
N TYR A 225 2.01 29.93 37.44
CA TYR A 225 1.87 31.34 37.80
C TYR A 225 2.89 31.72 38.89
N GLU A 226 3.45 32.93 38.83
CA GLU A 226 4.33 33.52 39.86
C GLU A 226 3.72 34.85 40.37
N GLY A 227 3.88 35.13 41.67
CA GLY A 227 3.49 36.40 42.29
C GLY A 227 1.99 36.72 42.17
N ASN A 228 1.66 37.90 41.64
CA ASN A 228 0.29 38.42 41.47
C ASN A 228 -0.47 37.73 40.31
N ASN A 229 -0.48 36.40 40.25
CA ASN A 229 -1.13 35.62 39.17
C ASN A 229 -0.63 35.93 37.76
N ILE A 230 0.66 36.23 37.60
CA ILE A 230 1.26 36.40 36.27
C ILE A 230 1.62 35.02 35.73
N LYS A 231 1.07 34.66 34.56
CA LYS A 231 1.39 33.39 33.89
C LYS A 231 2.86 33.37 33.51
N VAL A 232 3.59 32.40 34.04
CA VAL A 232 5.00 32.18 33.73
C VAL A 232 5.08 31.48 32.39
N THR A 233 5.68 32.14 31.41
CA THR A 233 5.91 31.54 30.09
C THR A 233 7.26 30.83 30.04
N LEU A 234 7.44 29.96 29.05
CA LEU A 234 8.73 29.32 28.80
C LEU A 234 9.86 30.34 28.64
N ASP A 235 9.60 31.43 27.91
CA ASP A 235 10.59 32.45 27.63
C ASP A 235 11.01 33.21 28.91
N ASP A 236 10.11 33.36 29.90
CA ASP A 236 10.43 33.99 31.20
C ASP A 236 11.39 33.12 32.01
N VAL A 237 11.13 31.80 32.07
CA VAL A 237 12.01 30.84 32.76
C VAL A 237 13.37 30.77 32.08
N LEU A 238 13.40 30.73 30.75
CA LEU A 238 14.64 30.72 29.99
C LEU A 238 15.46 31.99 30.21
N LYS A 239 14.83 33.19 30.13
CA LYS A 239 15.52 34.46 30.40
C LYS A 239 16.17 34.50 31.78
N LYS A 240 15.42 34.12 32.83
CA LYS A 240 15.92 34.07 34.22
C LYS A 240 17.09 33.12 34.39
N ARG A 241 17.07 31.98 33.68
CA ARG A 241 18.16 30.99 33.75
C ARG A 241 19.40 31.43 32.96
N TYR A 242 19.20 32.10 31.84
CA TYR A 242 20.28 32.56 30.96
C TYR A 242 20.89 33.90 31.37
N GLU A 243 20.22 34.69 32.21
CA GLU A 243 20.62 36.06 32.60
C GLU A 243 22.11 36.22 32.91
N LYS A 244 22.72 35.26 33.61
CA LYS A 244 24.14 35.30 34.00
C LYS A 244 25.11 35.03 32.85
N PHE A 245 24.64 34.41 31.78
CA PHE A 245 25.41 33.98 30.61
C PHE A 245 25.18 34.88 29.39
N LEU A 246 24.20 35.78 29.45
CA LEU A 246 23.92 36.72 28.37
C LEU A 246 25.03 37.76 28.24
N LYS A 247 25.26 38.19 27.00
CA LYS A 247 26.15 39.31 26.72
C LYS A 247 25.60 40.56 27.41
N LYS A 248 26.31 41.07 28.42
CA LYS A 248 25.96 42.33 29.06
C LYS A 248 26.12 43.46 28.05
N SER A 249 25.04 44.18 27.79
CA SER A 249 25.09 45.46 27.09
C SER A 249 25.93 46.42 27.94
N SER A 250 27.15 46.73 27.50
CA SER A 250 27.90 47.86 28.03
C SER A 250 27.16 49.14 27.60
N GLY A 251 26.35 49.67 28.51
CA GLY A 251 25.56 50.87 28.28
C GLY A 251 26.43 52.09 28.02
N SER A 252 26.45 52.53 26.76
CA SER A 252 26.67 53.91 26.34
C SER A 252 25.96 54.08 25.00
N GLY A 253 24.70 54.49 25.04
CA GLY A 253 23.95 54.86 23.82
C GLY A 253 22.45 54.65 23.96
N SER A 254 21.75 55.73 24.32
CA SER A 254 20.36 56.07 24.03
C SER A 254 19.48 54.98 23.39
N GLU A 255 18.41 54.62 24.09
CA GLU A 255 17.19 54.06 23.52
C GLU A 255 16.63 55.05 22.48
N GLN A 256 16.91 54.80 21.21
CA GLN A 256 16.04 55.19 20.12
C GLN A 256 15.89 54.01 19.18
N GLY A 257 14.62 53.70 18.88
CA GLY A 257 14.16 52.46 18.29
C GLY A 257 15.02 51.97 17.13
N LYS A 258 15.43 50.71 17.23
CA LYS A 258 15.87 49.92 16.08
C LYS A 258 14.89 48.77 15.88
N PRO A 259 14.60 48.46 14.61
CA PRO A 259 13.41 47.72 14.21
C PRO A 259 13.49 46.28 14.68
N ASN A 260 12.30 45.72 14.91
CA ASN A 260 12.02 44.32 15.13
C ASN A 260 12.97 43.45 14.28
N PRO A 261 13.74 42.51 14.87
CA PRO A 261 14.65 41.68 14.08
C PRO A 261 13.84 40.94 13.01
N GLU A 262 14.32 41.02 11.76
CA GLU A 262 13.71 40.29 10.65
C GLU A 262 13.48 38.83 11.04
N PRO A 263 12.32 38.23 10.67
CA PRO A 263 12.03 36.85 11.01
C PRO A 263 13.10 35.96 10.40
N ARG A 264 13.99 35.42 11.25
CA ARG A 264 15.00 34.44 10.85
C ARG A 264 14.29 33.32 10.07
N LYS A 265 14.89 32.91 8.95
CA LYS A 265 14.35 31.90 8.01
C LYS A 265 13.68 30.77 8.81
N ARG A 266 12.39 30.57 8.52
CA ARG A 266 11.57 29.47 9.05
C ARG A 266 12.30 28.16 8.75
N GLN A 267 13.00 27.59 9.71
CA GLN A 267 13.49 26.22 9.58
C GLN A 267 12.28 25.30 9.72
N GLU A 268 12.00 24.56 8.66
CA GLU A 268 10.93 23.59 8.61
C GLU A 268 11.19 22.51 9.67
N LEU A 269 10.15 22.20 10.46
CA LEU A 269 10.18 21.05 11.35
C LEU A 269 10.45 19.79 10.50
N PRO A 270 11.16 18.78 11.03
CA PRO A 270 11.28 17.49 10.38
C PRO A 270 9.88 16.99 10.00
N THR A 271 9.70 16.60 8.73
CA THR A 271 8.41 16.33 8.11
C THR A 271 7.63 15.21 8.80
N ASP A 272 6.33 15.47 9.04
CA ASP A 272 5.40 14.65 9.84
C ASP A 272 4.96 13.30 9.26
N LYS A 273 5.53 12.84 8.16
CA LYS A 273 5.06 11.60 7.56
C LYS A 273 5.83 10.42 8.13
N PRO A 274 5.20 9.49 8.87
CA PRO A 274 5.83 8.22 9.14
C PRO A 274 6.19 7.60 7.80
N LEU A 275 7.49 7.38 7.57
CA LEU A 275 7.99 6.71 6.37
C LEU A 275 7.20 5.42 6.20
N THR A 276 6.55 5.27 5.05
CA THR A 276 5.85 4.05 4.70
C THR A 276 6.84 2.89 4.69
N LEU A 277 6.37 1.65 4.88
CA LEU A 277 7.22 0.45 4.90
C LEU A 277 8.14 0.39 3.65
N ARG A 278 7.63 0.85 2.51
CA ARG A 278 8.36 0.93 1.23
C ARG A 278 9.52 1.94 1.27
N GLU A 279 9.29 3.10 1.87
CA GLU A 279 10.32 4.14 2.02
C GLU A 279 11.39 3.74 3.06
N ARG A 280 11.00 3.05 4.13
CA ARG A 280 11.96 2.48 5.11
C ARG A 280 12.86 1.42 4.47
N MET A 281 12.29 0.57 3.62
CA MET A 281 13.05 -0.46 2.88
C MET A 281 14.01 0.16 1.86
N ALA A 282 13.59 1.22 1.16
CA ALA A 282 14.46 1.95 0.24
C ALA A 282 15.63 2.64 0.97
N ALA A 283 15.37 3.29 2.11
CA ALA A 283 16.41 3.95 2.92
C ALA A 283 17.44 2.95 3.49
N ALA A 284 16.99 1.75 3.89
CA ALA A 284 17.87 0.69 4.36
C ALA A 284 18.75 0.08 3.26
N GLN A 285 18.30 0.13 2.01
CA GLN A 285 19.09 -0.31 0.85
C GLN A 285 20.12 0.75 0.44
N SER A 286 19.79 2.05 0.53
CA SER A 286 20.74 3.13 0.25
C SER A 286 21.83 3.30 1.32
N ALA A 287 21.61 2.84 2.55
CA ALA A 287 22.61 2.89 3.63
C ALA A 287 23.64 1.74 3.58
N LYS A 288 23.51 0.82 2.61
CA LYS A 288 24.43 -0.32 2.39
C LYS A 288 25.23 -0.20 1.07
N ALA A 289 25.10 0.91 0.36
CA ALA A 289 25.91 1.27 -0.80
C ALA A 289 26.98 2.28 -0.39
#